data_AF-A0A0D8L9A5-F1
#
_entry.id   AF-A0A0D8L9A5-F1
#
_cell.length_a   1.000
_cell.length_b   1.000
_cell.length_c   1.000
_cell.angle_alpha   90.00
_cell.angle_beta   90.00
_cell.angle_gamma   90.00
#
_symmetry.space_group_name_H-M   'P 1'
#
loop_
_entity.id
_entity.type
_entity.pdbx_description
1 polymer ?
#
loop_
_entity_poly.entity_id
_entity_poly.type
_entity_poly.pdbx_seq_one_letter_code
_entity_poly.pdbx_strand_id
1 'polypeptide(L)' 'MMEHNVYDEKIVFCFIGRLNKIKGCDIFLEAISKYQQNINKENSKNKKFLIVGDGPEKNNLISLSQKLKNYQTWLTFLEK' A
#
# COMPACT_ATOMS: atom_id res chain seq x y z
N MET A 1 -5.20 -30.64 23.22
CA MET A 1 -4.97 -29.24 22.84
C MET A 1 -5.00 -29.19 21.33
N MET A 2 -5.95 -28.48 20.72
CA MET A 2 -5.89 -28.22 19.28
C MET A 2 -4.83 -27.16 19.02
N GLU A 3 -3.84 -27.48 18.20
CA GLU A 3 -2.97 -26.48 17.61
C GLU A 3 -3.82 -25.62 16.67
N HIS A 4 -4.00 -24.35 17.01
CA HIS A 4 -4.49 -23.38 16.05
C HIS A 4 -3.36 -23.15 15.03
N ASN A 5 -3.45 -23.81 13.87
CA ASN A 5 -2.68 -23.42 12.70
C ASN A 5 -3.14 -22.02 12.28
N VAL A 6 -2.49 -20.99 12.82
CA VAL A 6 -2.59 -19.64 12.27
C VAL A 6 -1.92 -19.71 10.91
N TYR A 7 -2.70 -19.89 9.86
CA TYR A 7 -2.20 -19.70 8.51
C TYR A 7 -1.58 -18.31 8.47
N ASP A 8 -0.34 -18.24 8.00
CA ASP A 8 0.40 -17.00 7.85
C ASP A 8 -0.16 -16.26 6.62
N GLU A 9 -1.44 -15.88 6.71
CA GLU A 9 -2.26 -15.42 5.60
C GLU A 9 -1.70 -14.10 5.08
N LYS A 10 -1.38 -14.08 3.79
CA LYS A 10 -0.96 -12.87 3.11
C LYS A 10 -2.14 -11.92 3.03
N ILE A 11 -2.10 -10.84 3.81
CA ILE A 11 -3.11 -9.77 3.77
C ILE A 11 -2.72 -8.77 2.69
N VAL A 12 -3.66 -8.45 1.80
CA VAL A 12 -3.49 -7.43 0.75
C VAL A 12 -4.45 -6.28 1.01
N PHE A 13 -3.90 -5.09 1.27
CA PHE A 13 -4.66 -3.85 1.31
C PHE A 13 -4.63 -3.22 -0.07
N CYS A 14 -5.81 -2.95 -0.63
CA CYS A 14 -5.94 -2.42 -1.99
C CYS A 14 -6.68 -1.08 -1.98
N PHE A 15 -6.13 -0.10 -2.69
CA PHE A 15 -6.80 1.13 -3.06
C PHE A 15 -7.19 1.05 -4.54
N ILE A 16 -8.47 1.26 -4.84
CA ILE A 16 -8.98 1.23 -6.22
C ILE A 16 -9.74 2.53 -6.51
N GLY A 17 -9.30 3.29 -7.52
CA GLY A 17 -10.02 4.49 -7.93
C GLY A 17 -9.23 5.43 -8.84
N ARG A 18 -9.91 6.47 -9.35
CA ARG A 18 -9.26 7.53 -10.12
C ARG A 18 -8.23 8.25 -9.24
N LEU A 19 -7.03 8.45 -9.76
CA LEU A 19 -5.95 9.15 -9.06
C LEU A 19 -6.16 10.66 -9.17
N ASN A 20 -7.04 11.18 -8.33
CA ASN A 20 -7.27 12.59 -8.12
C ASN A 20 -7.29 12.90 -6.61
N LYS A 21 -7.23 14.18 -6.27
CA LYS A 21 -7.17 14.63 -4.86
C LYS A 21 -8.37 14.19 -4.03
N ILE A 22 -9.58 14.17 -4.63
CA ILE A 22 -10.82 13.80 -3.94
C ILE A 22 -10.77 12.35 -3.43
N LYS A 23 -10.10 11.44 -4.15
CA LYS A 23 -10.01 10.04 -3.76
C LYS A 23 -8.97 9.76 -2.67
N GLY A 24 -8.12 10.73 -2.30
CA GLY A 24 -7.28 10.65 -1.10
C GLY A 24 -6.21 9.54 -1.12
N CYS A 25 -5.66 9.20 -2.29
CA CYS A 25 -4.63 8.15 -2.40
C CYS A 25 -3.32 8.54 -1.68
N ASP A 26 -3.04 9.84 -1.56
CA ASP A 26 -1.98 10.42 -0.76
C ASP A 26 -2.13 10.06 0.73
N ILE A 27 -3.34 10.18 1.28
CA ILE A 27 -3.64 9.80 2.67
C ILE A 27 -3.37 8.29 2.88
N PHE A 28 -3.73 7.45 1.92
CA PHE A 28 -3.44 6.02 1.97
C PHE A 28 -1.93 5.74 1.98
N LEU A 29 -1.15 6.43 1.13
CA LEU A 29 0.32 6.32 1.11
C LEU A 29 0.97 6.76 2.43
N GLU A 30 0.50 7.84 3.03
CA GLU A 30 0.99 8.32 4.32
C GLU A 30 0.67 7.35 5.46
N ALA A 31 -0.53 6.77 5.47
CA ALA A 31 -0.93 5.76 6.45
C ALA A 31 -0.02 4.52 6.35
N ILE A 32 0.30 4.07 5.13
CA ILE A 32 1.24 2.96 4.91
C ILE A 32 2.62 3.31 5.45
N SER A 33 3.14 4.52 5.19
CA SER A 33 4.46 4.92 5.68
C SER A 33 4.51 4.91 7.21
N LYS A 34 3.51 5.50 7.87
CA LYS A 34 3.41 5.51 9.34
C LYS A 34 3.29 4.09 9.89
N TYR A 35 2.49 3.24 9.25
CA TYR A 35 2.38 1.83 9.62
C TYR A 35 3.73 1.12 9.54
N GLN A 36 4.45 1.26 8.42
CA GLN A 36 5.75 0.62 8.20
C GLN A 36 6.84 1.12 9.16
N GLN A 37 6.77 2.37 9.62
CA GLN A 37 7.69 2.91 10.62
C GLN A 37 7.48 2.33 12.04
N ASN A 38 6.26 1.87 12.36
CA ASN A 38 5.87 1.44 13.71
C ASN A 38 5.84 -0.08 13.89
N ILE A 39 6.10 -0.86 12.84
CA ILE A 39 6.10 -2.33 12.91
C ILE A 39 7.52 -2.90 12.79
N ASN A 40 7.76 -4.02 13.46
CA ASN A 40 8.97 -4.81 13.21
C ASN A 40 8.87 -5.52 11.83
N LYS A 41 10.02 -5.90 11.27
CA LYS A 41 10.09 -6.53 9.95
C LYS A 41 9.28 -7.82 9.84
N GLU A 42 9.16 -8.58 10.93
CA GLU A 42 8.40 -9.84 10.98
C GLU A 42 6.90 -9.61 10.75
N ASN A 43 6.32 -8.61 11.42
CA ASN A 43 4.90 -8.24 11.25
C ASN A 43 4.59 -7.63 9.88
N SER A 44 5.61 -7.20 9.13
CA SER A 44 5.47 -6.65 7.77
C SER A 44 5.49 -7.70 6.67
N LYS A 45 6.09 -8.89 6.88
CA LYS A 45 6.35 -9.87 5.81
C LYS A 45 5.09 -10.36 5.11
N ASN A 46 3.98 -10.41 5.82
CA ASN A 46 2.72 -10.97 5.31
C ASN A 46 1.70 -9.90 4.89
N LYS A 47 2.11 -8.64 4.75
CA LYS A 47 1.22 -7.55 4.31
C LYS A 47 1.71 -6.94 3.01
N LYS A 48 0.81 -6.79 2.05
CA LYS A 48 1.07 -6.10 0.78
C LYS A 48 0.10 -4.94 0.62
N PHE A 49 0.59 -3.88 -0.02
CA PHE A 49 -0.19 -2.71 -0.37
C PHE A 49 -0.21 -2.57 -1.88
N LEU A 50 -1.42 -2.44 -2.44
CA LEU A 50 -1.69 -2.34 -3.87
C LEU A 50 -2.49 -1.06 -4.14
N ILE A 51 -2.09 -0.32 -5.17
CA ILE A 51 -2.86 0.83 -5.68
C ILE A 51 -3.17 0.53 -7.13
N VAL A 52 -4.46 0.54 -7.48
CA VAL A 52 -4.97 0.28 -8.82
C VAL A 52 -5.78 1.49 -9.29
N GLY A 53 -5.30 2.15 -10.34
CA GLY A 53 -6.00 3.26 -10.94
C GLY A 53 -5.10 4.13 -11.80
N ASP A 54 -5.71 5.14 -12.40
CA ASP A 54 -5.03 6.16 -13.18
C ASP A 54 -5.70 7.52 -12.96
N GLY A 55 -5.00 8.60 -13.29
CA GLY A 55 -5.52 9.95 -13.15
C GLY A 55 -4.44 11.03 -13.11
N PRO A 56 -4.86 12.30 -13.08
CA PRO A 56 -3.94 13.43 -13.16
C PRO A 56 -2.89 13.48 -12.03
N GLU A 57 -3.16 12.87 -10.87
CA GLU A 57 -2.22 12.85 -9.74
C GLU A 57 -1.23 11.67 -9.79
N LYS A 58 -1.26 10.80 -10.81
CA LYS A 58 -0.40 9.59 -10.90
C LYS A 58 1.07 9.89 -10.60
N ASN A 59 1.65 10.87 -11.30
CA ASN A 59 3.07 11.23 -11.14
C ASN A 59 3.38 11.82 -9.77
N ASN A 60 2.45 12.59 -9.19
CA ASN A 60 2.61 13.16 -7.85
C ASN A 60 2.61 12.05 -6.78
N LEU A 61 1.72 11.06 -6.91
CA LEU A 61 1.62 9.92 -6.00
C LEU A 61 2.83 8.98 -6.11
N ILE A 62 3.38 8.78 -7.32
CA ILE A 62 4.65 8.06 -7.52
C ILE A 62 5.80 8.82 -6.82
N SER A 63 5.87 10.13 -7.01
CA SER A 63 6.91 10.96 -6.36
C SER A 63 6.78 10.94 -4.83
N LEU A 64 5.55 10.93 -4.31
CA LEU A 64 5.27 10.82 -2.88
C LEU A 64 5.69 9.46 -2.33
N SER A 65 5.37 8.36 -3.01
CA SER A 65 5.74 7.01 -2.56
C SER A 65 7.26 6.82 -2.46
N GLN A 66 8.02 7.39 -3.42
CA GLN A 66 9.48 7.41 -3.40
C GLN A 66 10.04 8.20 -2.22
N LYS A 67 9.49 9.39 -1.94
CA LYS A 67 9.89 10.22 -0.79
C LYS A 67 9.66 9.52 0.54
N LEU A 68 8.57 8.77 0.65
CA LEU A 68 8.21 8.03 1.86
C LEU A 68 9.08 6.77 2.09
N LYS A 69 10.00 6.44 1.17
CA LYS A 69 10.86 5.23 1.19
C LYS A 69 10.07 3.91 1.26
N ASN A 70 8.82 3.91 0.82
CA ASN A 70 7.96 2.74 0.82
C ASN A 70 8.17 1.92 -0.48
N TYR A 71 9.35 1.31 -0.67
CA TYR A 71 9.69 0.55 -1.89
C TYR A 71 8.86 -0.72 -2.09
N GLN A 72 8.09 -1.13 -1.09
CA GLN A 72 7.32 -2.38 -1.09
C GLN A 72 5.82 -2.19 -1.28
N THR A 73 5.38 -0.98 -1.64
CA THR A 73 4.06 -0.79 -2.22
C THR A 73 4.14 -1.17 -3.69
N TRP A 74 3.47 -2.25 -4.05
CA TRP A 74 3.36 -2.66 -5.45
C TRP A 74 2.33 -1.72 -6.08
N LEU A 75 2.81 -0.65 -6.71
CA LEU A 75 1.97 0.24 -7.49
C LEU A 75 1.72 -0.42 -8.84
N THR A 76 0.56 -1.03 -9.01
CA THR A 76 0.15 -1.57 -10.31
C THR A 76 -0.84 -0.60 -10.93
N PHE A 77 -0.32 0.33 -11.72
CA PHE A 77 -1.12 1.15 -12.59
C PHE A 77 -1.63 0.24 -13.72
N LEU A 78 -2.93 -0.03 -13.74
CA LEU A 78 -3.56 -0.67 -14.89
C LEU A 78 -3.67 0.39 -15.99
N GLU A 79 -2.76 0.34 -16.94
CA GLU A 79 -2.91 1.06 -18.20
C GLU A 79 -3.93 0.29 -19.06
N LYS A 80 -4.91 1.00 -19.60
CA LYS A 80 -5.83 0.46 -20.62
C LYS A 80 -5.18 0.57 -21.99
#